data_AF-A0A1Q5SRC1-F1
#
_entry.id   AF-A0A1Q5SRC1-F1
#
_cell.length_a   1.000
_cell.length_b   1.000
_cell.length_c   1.000
_cell.angle_alpha   90.00
_cell.angle_beta   90.00
_cell.angle_gamma   90.00
#
_symmetry.space_group_name_H-M   'P 1'
#
loop_
_entity.id
_entity.type
_entity.pdbx_description
1 polymer ?
#
loop_
_entity_poly.entity_id
_entity_poly.type
_entity_poly.pdbx_seq_one_letter_code
_entity_poly.pdbx_strand_id
1 'polypeptide(L)'
;MSKTLGMDPKNFMFGIISGGIRDVTPTSFLYSIDPKNLSEWKYIGPLANFGLNLRPSRWSGDLGKNWEVTNFLSLNDENDPRSSYDLLIMGTEGCLRDGVEESLSSSGPSRPPRGQLWMSGNLRKDEATGSASISYEFGGHLDHGCLYAANSFFDPRSQKQIVWGWITEEDLCDELRHQQGWGGTLSMPRQLYLQTLHNVIGSLVSELPCITSVRLKSEDDGTLTIQTLASESYQPLI
;
A
#
# COMPACT_ATOMS: atom_id res chain seq x y z
N MET A 1 6.33 -3.14 13.80
CA MET A 1 7.74 -3.57 13.62
C MET A 1 8.49 -3.86 14.93
N SER A 2 8.81 -2.87 15.78
CA SER A 2 9.60 -3.07 17.02
C SER A 2 9.07 -4.21 17.91
N LYS A 3 7.75 -4.23 18.12
CA LYS A 3 7.05 -5.28 18.88
C LYS A 3 7.32 -6.67 18.32
N THR A 4 7.23 -6.84 17.00
CA THR A 4 7.47 -8.12 16.32
C THR A 4 8.91 -8.58 16.45
N LEU A 5 9.86 -7.66 16.35
CA LEU A 5 11.29 -7.97 16.41
C LEU A 5 11.86 -8.04 17.84
N GLY A 6 11.06 -7.72 18.86
CA GLY A 6 11.52 -7.66 20.25
C GLY A 6 12.53 -6.54 20.50
N MET A 7 12.43 -5.44 19.75
CA MET A 7 13.34 -4.30 19.82
C MET A 7 12.69 -3.13 20.58
N ASP A 8 13.48 -2.36 21.33
CA ASP A 8 12.99 -1.15 22.00
C ASP A 8 12.82 0.00 20.99
N PRO A 9 11.61 0.53 20.77
CA PRO A 9 11.38 1.64 19.84
C PRO A 9 12.14 2.93 20.21
N LYS A 10 12.61 3.09 21.46
CA LYS A 10 13.45 4.23 21.85
C LYS A 10 14.89 4.14 21.36
N ASN A 11 15.35 2.93 21.04
CA ASN A 11 16.75 2.66 20.70
C ASN A 11 16.94 2.28 19.22
N PHE A 12 15.86 2.12 18.46
CA PHE A 12 15.93 1.68 17.07
C PHE A 12 14.97 2.46 16.19
N MET A 13 15.48 2.89 15.03
CA MET A 13 14.68 3.30 13.88
C MET A 13 14.65 2.17 12.85
N PHE A 14 13.66 2.20 11.96
CA PHE A 14 13.59 1.29 10.82
C PHE A 14 13.63 2.07 9.53
N GLY A 15 14.32 1.49 8.54
CA GLY A 15 14.33 1.97 7.17
C GLY A 15 13.88 0.86 6.23
N ILE A 16 13.24 1.26 5.13
CA ILE A 16 12.85 0.35 4.05
C ILE A 16 13.43 0.85 2.74
N ILE A 17 13.89 -0.08 1.91
CA ILE A 17 14.27 0.18 0.52
C ILE A 17 13.34 -0.63 -0.37
N SER A 18 12.55 0.04 -1.21
CA SER A 18 11.64 -0.61 -2.14
C SER A 18 12.39 -1.28 -3.29
N GLY A 19 11.87 -2.40 -3.77
CA GLY A 19 12.38 -3.04 -4.97
C GLY A 19 11.76 -4.41 -5.21
N GLY A 20 12.60 -5.35 -5.61
CA GLY A 20 12.21 -6.72 -5.87
C GLY A 20 13.43 -7.62 -5.99
N ILE A 21 13.20 -8.92 -5.83
CA ILE A 21 14.17 -9.96 -6.14
C ILE A 21 13.81 -10.48 -7.53
N ARG A 22 14.73 -10.30 -8.48
CA ARG A 22 14.54 -10.69 -9.89
C ARG A 22 14.03 -12.13 -9.98
N ASP A 23 12.98 -12.33 -10.77
CA ASP A 23 12.34 -13.62 -11.03
C ASP A 23 11.77 -14.34 -9.79
N VAL A 24 11.67 -13.65 -8.64
CA VAL A 24 11.17 -14.21 -7.39
C VAL A 24 9.95 -13.46 -6.88
N THR A 25 10.10 -12.19 -6.47
CA THR A 25 9.02 -11.45 -5.82
C THR A 25 9.32 -9.94 -5.73
N PRO A 26 8.32 -9.05 -5.89
CA PRO A 26 8.46 -7.68 -5.44
C PRO A 26 8.51 -7.63 -3.91
N THR A 27 9.29 -6.71 -3.34
CA THR A 27 9.44 -6.64 -1.88
C THR A 27 9.96 -5.28 -1.42
N SER A 28 10.07 -5.10 -0.11
CA SER A 28 10.84 -4.01 0.46
C SER A 28 11.82 -4.55 1.48
N PHE A 29 13.06 -4.12 1.38
CA PHE A 29 14.17 -4.58 2.20
C PHE A 29 14.18 -3.78 3.51
N LEU A 30 14.01 -4.48 4.63
CA LEU A 30 13.96 -3.89 5.95
C LEU A 30 15.37 -3.76 6.55
N TYR A 31 15.62 -2.63 7.19
CA TYR A 31 16.84 -2.34 7.93
C TYR A 31 16.47 -1.80 9.32
N SER A 32 17.30 -2.12 10.30
CA SER A 32 17.36 -1.37 11.56
C SER A 32 18.45 -0.32 11.47
N ILE A 33 18.20 0.82 12.10
CA ILE A 33 19.07 2.01 12.09
C ILE A 33 19.26 2.46 13.54
N ASP A 34 20.49 2.76 13.91
CA ASP A 34 20.78 3.39 15.20
C ASP A 34 20.38 4.88 15.12
N PRO A 35 19.41 5.37 15.92
CA PRO A 35 19.03 6.78 15.94
C PRO A 35 20.18 7.73 16.36
N LYS A 36 21.22 7.20 17.01
CA LYS A 36 22.43 7.96 17.40
C LYS A 36 23.52 7.92 16.33
N ASN A 37 23.42 7.01 15.35
CA ASN A 37 24.36 6.90 14.24
C ASN A 37 23.62 6.51 12.95
N LEU A 38 23.10 7.51 12.23
CA LEU A 38 22.30 7.31 11.00
C LEU A 38 23.09 6.72 9.81
N SER A 39 24.40 6.51 9.96
CA SER A 39 25.22 5.80 8.97
C SER A 39 25.19 4.28 9.14
N GLU A 40 24.74 3.77 10.30
CA GLU A 40 24.68 2.34 10.59
C GLU A 40 23.33 1.73 10.22
N TRP A 41 23.29 1.12 9.04
CA TRP A 41 22.13 0.37 8.54
C TRP A 41 22.40 -1.13 8.63
N LYS A 42 21.65 -1.82 9.49
CA LYS A 42 21.73 -3.28 9.66
C LYS A 42 20.57 -3.93 8.94
N TYR A 43 20.89 -4.64 7.87
CA TYR A 43 19.92 -5.38 7.07
C TYR A 43 19.23 -6.47 7.90
N ILE A 44 17.90 -6.54 7.83
CA ILE A 44 17.07 -7.54 8.52
C ILE A 44 16.57 -8.59 7.54
N GLY A 45 16.07 -8.18 6.37
CA GLY A 45 15.50 -9.12 5.40
C GLY A 45 14.47 -8.47 4.47
N PRO A 46 13.98 -9.22 3.46
CA PRO A 46 12.85 -8.80 2.65
C PRO A 46 11.53 -8.93 3.44
N LEU A 47 10.66 -7.92 3.37
CA LEU A 47 9.38 -7.93 4.08
C LEU A 47 8.36 -8.89 3.46
N ALA A 48 8.41 -9.12 2.16
CA ALA A 48 7.43 -9.94 1.44
C ALA A 48 8.11 -10.95 0.51
N ASN A 49 7.45 -12.10 0.35
CA ASN A 49 7.76 -13.10 -0.67
C ASN A 49 6.47 -13.77 -1.14
N PHE A 50 5.74 -13.10 -2.02
CA PHE A 50 4.44 -13.52 -2.51
C PHE A 50 4.50 -14.21 -3.88
N GLY A 51 5.69 -14.36 -4.45
CA GLY A 51 5.85 -14.63 -5.87
C GLY A 51 5.70 -13.37 -6.73
N LEU A 52 5.89 -13.53 -8.04
CA LEU A 52 5.63 -12.46 -9.02
C LEU A 52 4.14 -12.35 -9.32
N ASN A 53 3.68 -11.12 -9.54
CA ASN A 53 2.35 -10.82 -10.02
C ASN A 53 1.22 -11.49 -9.21
N LEU A 54 1.34 -11.49 -7.86
CA LEU A 54 0.23 -11.91 -7.01
C LEU A 54 -0.97 -10.99 -7.27
N ARG A 55 -2.11 -11.58 -7.64
CA ARG A 55 -3.38 -10.90 -7.92
C ARG A 55 -4.49 -11.49 -7.06
N PRO A 56 -4.65 -11.04 -5.79
CA PRO A 56 -5.61 -11.64 -4.86
C PRO A 56 -7.04 -11.64 -5.40
N SER A 57 -7.44 -10.55 -6.05
CA SER A 57 -8.65 -10.48 -6.88
C SER A 57 -8.64 -9.18 -7.71
N ARG A 58 -9.71 -8.95 -8.49
CA ARG A 58 -9.99 -7.68 -9.17
C ARG A 58 -10.03 -6.45 -8.25
N TRP A 59 -10.25 -6.64 -6.95
CA TRP A 59 -10.35 -5.55 -5.97
C TRP A 59 -8.98 -5.09 -5.44
N SER A 60 -7.95 -5.92 -5.61
CA SER A 60 -6.63 -5.74 -4.99
C SER A 60 -5.51 -5.41 -5.97
N GLY A 61 -5.78 -5.47 -7.27
CA GLY A 61 -4.79 -5.18 -8.30
C GLY A 61 -3.74 -6.29 -8.44
N ASP A 62 -2.61 -5.93 -9.05
CA ASP A 62 -1.47 -6.79 -9.30
C ASP A 62 -0.25 -6.25 -8.56
N LEU A 63 0.30 -7.06 -7.64
CA LEU A 63 1.45 -6.67 -6.83
C LEU A 63 2.75 -6.52 -7.63
N GLY A 64 2.74 -6.89 -8.91
CA GLY A 64 3.79 -6.61 -9.88
C GLY A 64 5.03 -7.49 -9.71
N LYS A 65 6.14 -6.97 -10.23
CA LYS A 65 7.48 -7.58 -10.18
C LYS A 65 8.48 -6.75 -9.38
N ASN A 66 8.18 -5.47 -9.17
CA ASN A 66 8.99 -4.53 -8.40
C ASN A 66 8.07 -3.57 -7.63
N TRP A 67 8.45 -3.21 -6.40
CA TRP A 67 7.77 -2.16 -5.62
C TRP A 67 8.57 -0.86 -5.62
N GLU A 68 7.86 0.25 -5.61
CA GLU A 68 8.39 1.61 -5.54
C GLU A 68 7.71 2.41 -4.43
N VAL A 69 8.44 3.38 -3.86
CA VAL A 69 7.93 4.35 -2.86
C VAL A 69 7.10 3.67 -1.76
N THR A 70 7.59 2.55 -1.25
CA THR A 70 6.88 1.80 -0.22
C THR A 70 6.84 2.63 1.05
N ASN A 71 5.68 2.66 1.70
CA ASN A 71 5.54 3.16 3.06
C ASN A 71 5.12 2.01 3.96
N PHE A 72 5.65 2.00 5.18
CA PHE A 72 5.18 1.14 6.25
C PHE A 72 4.53 2.02 7.32
N LEU A 73 3.30 1.70 7.71
CA LEU A 73 2.55 2.44 8.72
C LEU A 73 1.70 1.48 9.55
N SER A 74 1.33 1.92 10.75
CA SER A 74 0.36 1.22 11.58
C SER A 74 -0.82 2.15 11.84
N LEU A 75 -2.04 1.66 11.58
CA LEU A 75 -3.28 2.39 11.83
C LEU A 75 -4.06 1.71 12.97
N ASN A 76 -4.57 2.51 13.90
CA ASN A 76 -5.41 2.01 14.99
C ASN A 76 -6.86 1.82 14.51
N ASP A 77 -7.55 0.85 15.09
CA ASP A 77 -9.00 0.74 14.97
C ASP A 77 -9.67 1.78 15.87
N GLU A 78 -10.50 2.65 15.29
CA GLU A 78 -11.26 3.63 16.08
C GLU A 78 -12.26 2.97 17.04
N ASN A 79 -12.72 1.75 16.73
CA ASN A 79 -13.67 1.00 17.56
C ASN A 79 -12.97 0.14 18.62
N ASP A 80 -11.69 -0.18 18.43
CA ASP A 80 -10.86 -0.90 19.40
C ASP A 80 -9.45 -0.29 19.46
N PRO A 81 -9.20 0.64 20.39
CA PRO A 81 -7.90 1.29 20.56
C PRO A 81 -6.74 0.33 20.87
N ARG A 82 -7.03 -0.93 21.22
CA ARG A 82 -6.00 -1.96 21.46
C ARG A 82 -5.60 -2.69 20.19
N SER A 83 -6.40 -2.55 19.13
CA SER A 83 -6.18 -3.15 17.83
C SER A 83 -5.49 -2.16 16.89
N SER A 84 -4.39 -2.61 16.30
CA SER A 84 -3.62 -1.87 15.30
C SER A 84 -3.34 -2.78 14.12
N TYR A 85 -3.40 -2.24 12.92
CA TYR A 85 -3.11 -2.95 11.68
C TYR A 85 -1.82 -2.42 11.10
N ASP A 86 -0.95 -3.31 10.63
CA ASP A 86 0.25 -2.95 9.90
C ASP A 86 -0.06 -2.96 8.40
N LEU A 87 0.23 -1.85 7.73
CA LEU A 87 -0.05 -1.65 6.32
C LEU A 87 1.22 -1.30 5.54
N LEU A 88 1.24 -1.76 4.29
CA LEU A 88 2.12 -1.28 3.25
C LEU A 88 1.32 -0.47 2.24
N ILE A 89 1.85 0.66 1.82
CA ILE A 89 1.42 1.41 0.63
C ILE A 89 2.57 1.35 -0.36
N MET A 90 2.33 1.00 -1.61
CA MET A 90 3.40 0.83 -2.60
C MET A 90 2.92 1.16 -4.01
N GLY A 91 3.83 1.71 -4.81
CA GLY A 91 3.73 1.62 -6.26
C GLY A 91 4.15 0.22 -6.71
N THR A 92 3.45 -0.37 -7.67
CA THR A 92 3.78 -1.69 -8.23
C THR A 92 4.06 -1.55 -9.72
N GLU A 93 5.18 -2.10 -10.17
CA GLU A 93 5.59 -2.10 -11.59
C GLU A 93 5.61 -3.50 -12.19
N GLY A 94 5.50 -3.57 -13.51
CA GLY A 94 5.53 -4.85 -14.24
C GLY A 94 4.24 -5.65 -14.02
N CYS A 95 3.12 -4.96 -13.80
CA CYS A 95 1.80 -5.56 -13.69
C CYS A 95 1.39 -6.22 -15.02
N LEU A 96 0.54 -7.23 -14.93
CA LEU A 96 -0.08 -7.84 -16.11
C LEU A 96 -1.25 -6.97 -16.58
N ARG A 97 -1.36 -6.78 -17.89
CA ARG A 97 -2.54 -6.13 -18.49
C ARG A 97 -3.71 -7.12 -18.49
N ASP A 98 -4.88 -6.66 -18.10
CA ASP A 98 -6.10 -7.43 -18.30
C ASP A 98 -6.41 -7.50 -19.81
N GLY A 99 -6.50 -8.71 -20.33
CA GLY A 99 -6.45 -9.04 -21.76
C GLY A 99 -7.62 -8.51 -22.59
N VAL A 100 -7.61 -7.22 -22.89
CA VAL A 100 -8.14 -6.71 -24.15
C VAL A 100 -6.94 -6.60 -25.08
N GLU A 101 -6.88 -7.49 -26.07
CA GLU A 101 -6.01 -7.30 -27.23
C GLU A 101 -6.15 -5.84 -27.67
N GLU A 102 -5.03 -5.12 -27.77
CA GLU A 102 -5.01 -3.79 -28.37
C GLU A 102 -5.65 -3.91 -29.76
N SER A 103 -6.95 -3.60 -29.86
CA SER A 103 -7.60 -3.42 -31.14
C SER A 103 -6.80 -2.33 -31.85
N LEU A 104 -6.22 -2.70 -32.98
CA LEU A 104 -5.28 -1.96 -33.83
C LEU A 104 -5.75 -0.56 -34.26
N SER A 105 -6.01 0.36 -33.32
CA SER A 105 -6.42 1.74 -33.62
C SER A 105 -6.35 2.76 -32.47
N SER A 106 -5.99 2.41 -31.23
CA SER A 106 -5.82 3.43 -30.18
C SER A 106 -4.45 4.11 -30.29
N SER A 107 -4.36 5.15 -31.11
CA SER A 107 -3.17 5.99 -31.34
C SER A 107 -2.78 6.89 -30.15
N GLY A 108 -3.18 6.52 -28.93
CA GLY A 108 -2.88 7.28 -27.70
C GLY A 108 -1.71 6.65 -26.94
N PRO A 109 -0.98 7.42 -26.11
CA PRO A 109 0.02 6.85 -25.23
C PRO A 109 -0.61 5.78 -24.32
N SER A 110 0.05 4.63 -24.22
CA SER A 110 -0.42 3.51 -23.41
C SER A 110 0.10 3.67 -22.00
N ARG A 111 -0.79 3.65 -21.00
CA ARG A 111 -0.41 3.74 -19.59
C ARG A 111 0.59 2.63 -19.25
N PRO A 112 1.70 2.94 -18.55
CA PRO A 112 2.59 1.91 -18.04
C PRO A 112 1.78 0.93 -17.18
N PRO A 113 2.00 -0.38 -17.29
CA PRO A 113 1.30 -1.35 -16.46
C PRO A 113 1.85 -1.29 -15.03
N ARG A 114 1.28 -0.37 -14.25
CA ARG A 114 1.61 -0.10 -12.85
C ARG A 114 0.35 0.16 -12.02
N GLY A 115 0.46 0.04 -10.70
CA GLY A 115 -0.63 0.33 -9.77
C GLY A 115 -0.16 1.06 -8.51
N GLN A 116 -0.98 1.96 -7.99
CA GLN A 116 -0.80 2.50 -6.65
C GLN A 116 -1.65 1.71 -5.66
N LEU A 117 -1.02 0.78 -4.94
CA LEU A 117 -1.71 -0.21 -4.12
C LEU A 117 -1.42 -0.03 -2.63
N TRP A 118 -2.21 -0.72 -1.81
CA TRP A 118 -1.96 -0.92 -0.40
C TRP A 118 -2.34 -2.34 0.03
N MET A 119 -1.75 -2.82 1.11
CA MET A 119 -2.15 -4.07 1.75
C MET A 119 -1.95 -4.01 3.26
N SER A 120 -2.75 -4.80 3.97
CA SER A 120 -2.60 -5.09 5.39
C SER A 120 -2.19 -6.54 5.60
N GLY A 121 -1.44 -6.78 6.68
CA GLY A 121 -0.87 -8.09 6.95
C GLY A 121 -0.34 -8.25 8.36
N ASN A 122 -0.12 -9.49 8.77
CA ASN A 122 0.53 -9.77 10.05
C ASN A 122 2.04 -9.86 9.86
N LEU A 123 2.77 -9.09 10.67
CA LEU A 123 4.21 -9.25 10.79
C LEU A 123 4.56 -10.49 11.61
N ARG A 124 5.51 -11.27 11.12
CA ARG A 124 6.10 -12.42 11.83
C ARG A 124 7.61 -12.31 11.80
N LYS A 125 8.23 -12.66 12.92
CA LYS A 125 9.67 -12.83 13.02
C LYS A 125 10.01 -14.28 12.74
N ASP A 126 10.99 -14.50 11.89
CA ASP A 126 11.63 -15.81 11.74
C ASP A 126 12.70 -15.93 12.83
N GLU A 127 12.54 -16.86 13.76
CA GLU A 127 13.45 -17.00 14.91
C GLU A 127 14.82 -17.58 14.54
N ALA A 128 14.93 -18.27 13.40
CA ALA A 128 16.20 -18.85 12.95
C ALA A 128 17.11 -17.80 12.30
N THR A 129 16.52 -16.89 11.53
CA THR A 129 17.23 -15.87 10.75
C THR A 129 17.18 -14.48 11.39
N GLY A 130 16.24 -14.23 12.30
CA GLY A 130 15.96 -12.91 12.85
C GLY A 130 15.24 -11.96 11.88
N SER A 131 14.90 -12.43 10.68
CA SER A 131 14.21 -11.62 9.67
C SER A 131 12.74 -11.39 10.05
N ALA A 132 12.13 -10.35 9.48
CA ALA A 132 10.70 -10.10 9.58
C ALA A 132 10.04 -10.23 8.21
N SER A 133 8.89 -10.87 8.17
CA SER A 133 8.04 -10.96 6.98
C SER A 133 6.60 -10.56 7.30
N ILE A 134 5.87 -10.08 6.29
CA ILE A 134 4.46 -9.73 6.35
C ILE A 134 3.64 -10.72 5.52
N SER A 135 2.53 -11.21 6.06
CA SER A 135 1.54 -11.97 5.28
C SER A 135 0.63 -11.03 4.48
N TYR A 136 0.01 -11.51 3.41
CA TYR A 136 -1.12 -10.80 2.81
C TYR A 136 -2.42 -11.21 3.52
N GLU A 137 -3.18 -10.25 4.05
CA GLU A 137 -4.54 -10.52 4.56
C GLU A 137 -5.61 -9.92 3.65
N PHE A 138 -5.53 -8.61 3.41
CA PHE A 138 -6.45 -7.86 2.54
C PHE A 138 -5.74 -6.61 2.02
N GLY A 139 -6.20 -6.05 0.91
CA GLY A 139 -5.54 -4.92 0.27
C GLY A 139 -6.24 -4.46 -0.99
N GLY A 140 -5.98 -3.23 -1.41
CA GLY A 140 -6.72 -2.57 -2.48
C GLY A 140 -5.86 -1.63 -3.30
N HIS A 141 -6.51 -0.94 -4.22
CA HIS A 141 -5.95 0.25 -4.83
C HIS A 141 -6.06 1.41 -3.85
N LEU A 142 -5.00 2.20 -3.70
CA LEU A 142 -5.08 3.49 -3.03
C LEU A 142 -5.69 4.54 -3.98
N ASP A 143 -5.42 4.39 -5.27
CA ASP A 143 -6.00 5.18 -6.33
C ASP A 143 -6.21 4.32 -7.58
N HIS A 144 -7.38 4.47 -8.21
CA HIS A 144 -7.73 3.74 -9.43
C HIS A 144 -7.39 4.53 -10.71
N GLY A 145 -6.94 5.77 -10.57
CA GLY A 145 -6.59 6.68 -11.66
C GLY A 145 -5.09 6.73 -11.94
N CYS A 146 -4.59 7.93 -12.25
CA CYS A 146 -3.20 8.19 -12.64
C CYS A 146 -2.29 8.64 -11.48
N LEU A 147 -2.76 8.53 -10.24
CA LEU A 147 -1.95 8.80 -9.05
C LEU A 147 -0.96 7.66 -8.85
N TYR A 148 0.31 8.01 -8.70
CA TYR A 148 1.40 7.07 -8.44
C TYR A 148 2.44 7.66 -7.49
N ALA A 149 3.43 6.84 -7.08
CA ALA A 149 4.50 7.25 -6.17
C ALA A 149 3.98 7.89 -4.86
N ALA A 150 2.91 7.32 -4.29
CA ALA A 150 2.30 7.85 -3.08
C ALA A 150 3.26 7.77 -1.89
N ASN A 151 3.40 8.88 -1.16
CA ASN A 151 4.20 8.98 0.04
C ASN A 151 3.38 9.60 1.17
N SER A 152 3.50 9.02 2.35
CA SER A 152 2.71 9.33 3.52
C SER A 152 3.59 9.59 4.74
N PHE A 153 3.07 10.43 5.64
CA PHE A 153 3.71 10.75 6.90
C PHE A 153 2.67 10.91 8.00
N PHE A 154 3.09 10.71 9.24
CA PHE A 154 2.27 11.00 10.40
C PHE A 154 2.40 12.47 10.77
N ASP A 155 1.31 13.23 10.76
CA ASP A 155 1.27 14.59 11.27
C ASP A 155 1.04 14.58 12.80
N PRO A 156 2.03 14.97 13.62
CA PRO A 156 1.88 14.99 15.07
C PRO A 156 0.92 16.10 15.56
N ARG A 157 0.59 17.11 14.74
CA ARG A 157 -0.37 18.15 15.16
C ARG A 157 -1.80 17.66 15.05
N SER A 158 -2.19 17.13 13.89
CA SER A 158 -3.53 16.58 13.72
C SER A 158 -3.68 15.13 14.19
N GLN A 159 -2.59 14.45 14.54
CA GLN A 159 -2.57 13.02 14.88
C GLN A 159 -3.14 12.13 13.74
N LYS A 160 -2.83 12.48 12.49
CA LYS A 160 -3.36 11.80 11.30
C LYS A 160 -2.22 11.34 10.40
N GLN A 161 -2.44 10.21 9.73
CA GLN A 161 -1.57 9.81 8.63
C GLN A 161 -2.02 10.54 7.36
N ILE A 162 -1.14 11.34 6.77
CA ILE A 162 -1.42 12.13 5.56
C ILE A 162 -0.65 11.51 4.39
N VAL A 163 -1.29 11.37 3.24
CA VAL A 163 -0.68 10.87 2.00
C VAL A 163 -0.83 11.89 0.87
N TRP A 164 0.23 11.99 0.07
CA TRP A 164 0.29 12.69 -1.20
C TRP A 164 0.74 11.72 -2.29
N GLY A 165 0.31 11.92 -3.53
CA GLY A 165 0.82 11.18 -4.67
C GLY A 165 1.11 12.09 -5.85
N TRP A 166 1.88 11.58 -6.80
CA TRP A 166 2.14 12.24 -8.07
C TRP A 166 1.03 11.91 -9.05
N ILE A 167 0.33 12.92 -9.54
CA ILE A 167 -0.61 12.84 -10.65
C ILE A 167 0.17 13.02 -11.94
N THR A 168 0.12 12.01 -12.80
CA THR A 168 0.94 11.92 -14.00
C THR A 168 0.15 12.27 -15.26
N GLU A 169 0.85 12.82 -16.26
CA GLU A 169 0.28 13.12 -17.59
C GLU A 169 0.40 11.90 -18.52
N GLU A 170 -0.06 10.74 -18.07
CA GLU A 170 0.08 9.45 -18.78
C GLU A 170 -0.64 9.41 -20.13
N ASP A 171 -1.64 10.27 -20.33
CA ASP A 171 -2.50 10.27 -21.51
C ASP A 171 -2.11 11.38 -22.54
N LEU A 172 -1.00 12.10 -22.32
CA LEU A 172 -0.51 13.14 -23.25
C LEU A 172 0.69 12.65 -24.08
N CYS A 173 0.67 12.90 -25.39
CA CYS A 173 1.81 12.63 -26.24
C CYS A 173 2.96 13.63 -25.98
N ASP A 174 4.19 13.23 -26.34
CA ASP A 174 5.39 14.04 -26.09
C ASP A 174 5.34 15.44 -26.69
N GLU A 175 4.71 15.62 -27.86
CA GLU A 175 4.57 16.94 -28.49
C GLU A 175 3.73 17.88 -27.63
N LEU A 176 2.55 17.43 -27.19
CA LEU A 176 1.66 18.22 -26.32
C LEU A 176 2.29 18.47 -24.94
N ARG A 177 3.00 17.46 -24.40
CA ARG A 177 3.74 17.59 -23.14
C ARG A 177 4.85 18.65 -23.21
N HIS A 178 5.57 18.72 -24.34
CA HIS A 178 6.55 19.78 -24.55
C HIS A 178 5.90 21.16 -24.70
N GLN A 179 4.75 21.24 -25.40
CA GLN A 179 4.00 22.50 -25.51
C GLN A 179 3.44 22.98 -24.16
N GLN A 180 3.01 22.06 -23.29
CA GLN A 180 2.53 22.35 -21.94
C GLN A 180 3.60 23.00 -21.06
N GLY A 181 4.88 22.66 -21.24
CA GLY A 181 6.01 23.31 -20.56
C GLY A 181 6.17 22.95 -19.08
N TRP A 182 5.37 22.02 -18.56
CA TRP A 182 5.47 21.43 -17.22
C TRP A 182 4.96 19.98 -17.27
N GLY A 183 5.20 19.20 -16.21
CA GLY A 183 4.82 17.78 -16.19
C GLY A 183 4.43 17.31 -14.79
N GLY A 184 3.17 16.89 -14.68
CA GLY A 184 2.58 16.31 -13.47
C GLY A 184 2.39 17.30 -12.33
N THR A 185 1.60 16.88 -11.35
CA THR A 185 1.28 17.67 -10.16
C THR A 185 1.17 16.77 -8.94
N LEU A 186 1.19 17.34 -7.75
CA LEU A 186 0.84 16.60 -6.54
C LEU A 186 -0.68 16.48 -6.42
N SER A 187 -1.15 15.36 -5.90
CA SER A 187 -2.56 15.15 -5.55
C SER A 187 -2.98 16.12 -4.44
N MET A 188 -4.27 16.26 -4.21
CA MET A 188 -4.74 16.79 -2.92
C MET A 188 -4.28 15.87 -1.78
N PRO A 189 -3.94 16.42 -0.60
CA PRO A 189 -3.59 15.60 0.55
C PRO A 189 -4.80 14.78 1.00
N ARG A 190 -4.59 13.51 1.31
CA ARG A 190 -5.62 12.65 1.90
C ARG A 190 -5.20 12.23 3.29
N GLN A 191 -6.13 12.19 4.24
CA GLN A 191 -5.89 11.46 5.47
C GLN A 191 -6.20 9.97 5.22
N LEU A 192 -5.44 9.09 5.86
CA LEU A 192 -5.64 7.65 5.85
C LEU A 192 -6.14 7.18 7.22
N TYR A 193 -7.14 6.32 7.21
CA TYR A 193 -7.74 5.75 8.42
C TYR A 193 -8.37 4.39 8.10
N LEU A 194 -8.62 3.60 9.14
CA LEU A 194 -9.37 2.36 9.00
C LEU A 194 -10.85 2.67 9.10
N GLN A 195 -11.61 2.27 8.08
CA GLN A 195 -13.05 2.35 8.11
C GLN A 195 -13.62 1.00 8.50
N THR A 196 -14.50 1.01 9.51
CA THR A 196 -15.25 -0.16 9.97
C THR A 196 -16.73 0.03 9.65
N LEU A 197 -17.33 -0.96 8.99
CA LEU A 197 -18.75 -1.04 8.69
C LEU A 197 -19.35 -2.21 9.46
N HIS A 198 -20.32 -1.92 10.32
CA HIS A 198 -21.02 -2.92 11.15
C HIS A 198 -22.34 -3.34 10.50
N ASN A 199 -22.90 -4.45 10.96
CA ASN A 199 -24.21 -4.96 10.55
C ASN A 199 -24.32 -5.20 9.04
N VAL A 200 -23.22 -5.59 8.39
CA VAL A 200 -23.20 -5.86 6.96
C VAL A 200 -23.80 -7.24 6.70
N ILE A 201 -24.80 -7.31 5.83
CA ILE A 201 -25.51 -8.56 5.49
C ILE A 201 -25.11 -9.12 4.12
N GLY A 202 -24.40 -8.35 3.30
CA GLY A 202 -24.04 -8.73 1.95
C GLY A 202 -23.54 -7.56 1.10
N SER A 203 -23.20 -7.86 -0.15
CA SER A 203 -22.83 -6.90 -1.19
C SER A 203 -23.72 -7.07 -2.42
N LEU A 204 -23.77 -6.04 -3.27
CA LEU A 204 -24.77 -5.99 -4.36
C LEU A 204 -24.47 -6.93 -5.53
N VAL A 205 -23.20 -7.17 -5.84
CA VAL A 205 -22.79 -7.84 -7.10
C VAL A 205 -21.90 -9.04 -6.86
N SER A 206 -20.84 -8.88 -6.06
CA SER A 206 -19.92 -9.97 -5.73
C SER A 206 -20.23 -10.48 -4.33
N GLU A 207 -19.99 -11.76 -4.07
CA GLU A 207 -20.02 -12.29 -2.71
C GLU A 207 -18.91 -11.64 -1.86
N LEU A 208 -19.21 -11.35 -0.58
CA LEU A 208 -18.28 -10.65 0.30
C LEU A 208 -16.89 -11.32 0.40
N PRO A 209 -16.76 -12.65 0.52
CA PRO A 209 -15.45 -13.32 0.55
C PRO A 209 -14.59 -13.12 -0.70
N CYS A 210 -15.19 -12.72 -1.83
CA CYS A 210 -14.46 -12.41 -3.06
C CYS A 210 -13.89 -10.98 -3.08
N ILE A 211 -14.29 -10.11 -2.14
CA ILE A 211 -13.85 -8.71 -2.06
C ILE A 211 -12.58 -8.63 -1.21
N THR A 212 -11.43 -8.89 -1.82
CA THR A 212 -10.14 -8.96 -1.10
C THR A 212 -9.57 -7.61 -0.65
N SER A 213 -10.25 -6.50 -0.97
CA SER A 213 -9.92 -5.16 -0.44
C SER A 213 -10.53 -4.87 0.92
N VAL A 214 -11.26 -5.84 1.50
CA VAL A 214 -11.82 -5.71 2.83
C VAL A 214 -11.50 -6.93 3.69
N ARG A 215 -11.39 -6.70 4.99
CA ARG A 215 -11.38 -7.75 6.00
C ARG A 215 -12.82 -8.03 6.43
N LEU A 216 -13.15 -9.30 6.62
CA LEU A 216 -14.45 -9.74 7.12
C LEU A 216 -14.30 -10.35 8.51
N LYS A 217 -15.23 -10.02 9.40
CA LYS A 217 -15.40 -10.64 10.72
C LYS A 217 -16.86 -11.02 10.92
N SER A 218 -17.13 -12.27 11.23
CA SER A 218 -18.47 -12.74 11.60
C SER A 218 -18.84 -12.30 13.01
N GLU A 219 -20.09 -11.89 13.17
CA GLU A 219 -20.70 -11.56 14.47
C GLU A 219 -21.74 -12.63 14.86
N ASP A 220 -22.04 -12.72 16.16
CA ASP A 220 -22.92 -13.76 16.72
C ASP A 220 -24.38 -13.67 16.23
N ASP A 221 -24.80 -12.50 15.75
CA ASP A 221 -26.15 -12.23 15.23
C ASP A 221 -26.32 -12.61 13.74
N GLY A 222 -25.28 -13.18 13.13
CA GLY A 222 -25.27 -13.57 11.72
C GLY A 222 -24.92 -12.44 10.75
N THR A 223 -24.66 -11.23 11.25
CA THR A 223 -24.11 -10.13 10.43
C THR A 223 -22.59 -10.19 10.35
N LEU A 224 -22.02 -9.32 9.51
CA LEU A 224 -20.59 -9.16 9.32
C LEU A 224 -20.14 -7.75 9.70
N THR A 225 -18.97 -7.67 10.31
CA THR A 225 -18.19 -6.44 10.40
C THR A 225 -17.15 -6.45 9.29
N ILE A 226 -17.07 -5.35 8.54
CA ILE A 226 -16.13 -5.16 7.44
C ILE A 226 -15.15 -4.06 7.78
N GLN A 227 -13.86 -4.27 7.49
CA GLN A 227 -12.82 -3.26 7.67
C GLN A 227 -11.99 -3.05 6.41
N THR A 228 -11.61 -1.82 6.12
CA THR A 228 -10.78 -1.47 4.97
C THR A 228 -9.97 -0.20 5.22
N LEU A 229 -8.94 0.04 4.40
CA LEU A 229 -8.28 1.34 4.37
C LEU A 229 -9.20 2.32 3.65
N ALA A 230 -9.54 3.41 4.33
CA ALA A 230 -10.25 4.53 3.75
C ALA A 230 -9.34 5.75 3.65
N SER A 231 -9.73 6.65 2.75
CA SER A 231 -9.07 7.94 2.60
C SER A 231 -10.09 9.03 2.32
N GLU A 232 -9.87 10.22 2.87
CA GLU A 232 -10.67 11.41 2.59
C GLU A 232 -9.76 12.63 2.44
N SER A 233 -10.28 13.70 1.84
CA SER A 233 -9.52 14.95 1.69
C SER A 233 -9.10 15.48 3.06
N TYR A 234 -7.81 15.76 3.23
CA TYR A 234 -7.30 16.34 4.47
C TYR A 234 -7.69 17.83 4.55
N GLN A 235 -8.43 18.20 5.59
CA GLN A 235 -8.69 19.60 5.93
C GLN A 235 -7.62 20.08 6.93
N PRO A 236 -6.75 21.03 6.55
CA PRO A 236 -5.76 21.57 7.46
C PRO A 236 -6.43 22.26 8.65
N LEU A 237 -5.80 22.18 9.83
CA LEU A 237 -6.15 22.99 10.99
C LEU A 237 -5.77 24.45 10.66
N ILE A 238 -6.73 25.24 10.15
CA ILE A 238 -6.60 26.69 9.98
C ILE A 238 -6.70 27.35 11.36
#